data_AF-A0AAD4TN50-F1
#
_entry.id   AF-A0AAD4TN50-F1
#
_cell.length_a   1.000
_cell.length_b   1.000
_cell.length_c   1.000
_cell.angle_alpha   90.00
_cell.angle_beta   90.00
_cell.angle_gamma   90.00
#
_symmetry.space_group_name_H-M   'P 1'
#
loop_
_entity.id
_entity.type
_entity.pdbx_description
1 polymer ?
#
loop_
_entity_poly.entity_id
_entity_poly.type
_entity_poly.pdbx_seq_one_letter_code
_entity_poly.pdbx_strand_id
1 'polypeptide(L)'
;MAADKSSPMEKSWTIFKEYHIDEDVGFALPLPLEELPHPYDAWISIARNLPELINNNQLRVEVEKLAKLSIDGLRGHKAQRLAHLVLGYITMAYVWGRGDEDIRKVLPSNIAVPYCQLSEKLGLPPILLYADCVLANWKKKDPNGNMDILFSFPGGDCGKGFFLVSLLVEIAAASAIKVIPNIFDAVQREDTDTLQKALLDISSSLRKAKKAFSQIHGKYCVPCKC
;
A
#
# COMPACT_ATOMS: atom_id res chain seq x y z
N MET A 1 9.74 -42.00 7.31
CA MET A 1 9.40 -40.62 6.91
C MET A 1 7.93 -40.41 7.26
N ALA A 2 7.64 -39.64 8.31
CA ALA A 2 6.26 -39.38 8.72
C ALA A 2 5.63 -38.39 7.74
N ALA A 3 4.60 -38.83 7.02
CA ALA A 3 3.80 -37.92 6.20
C ALA A 3 3.13 -36.90 7.12
N ASP A 4 3.36 -35.62 6.87
CA ASP A 4 2.76 -34.51 7.60
C ASP A 4 1.22 -34.55 7.41
N LYS A 5 0.52 -34.90 8.50
CA LYS A 5 -0.94 -35.09 8.59
C LYS A 5 -1.69 -33.76 8.83
N SER A 6 -1.12 -32.62 8.48
CA SER A 6 -1.85 -31.35 8.56
C SER A 6 -2.99 -31.30 7.53
N SER A 7 -4.15 -30.81 7.95
CA SER A 7 -5.34 -30.68 7.11
C SER A 7 -5.07 -29.72 5.93
N PRO A 8 -5.66 -29.94 4.73
CA PRO A 8 -5.49 -29.03 3.59
C PRO A 8 -5.81 -27.56 3.94
N MET A 9 -6.80 -27.35 4.83
CA MET A 9 -7.11 -26.04 5.37
C MET A 9 -5.93 -25.46 6.17
N GLU A 10 -5.36 -26.20 7.12
CA GLU A 10 -4.22 -25.74 7.92
C GLU A 10 -2.99 -25.41 7.06
N LYS A 11 -2.74 -26.15 5.98
CA LYS A 11 -1.68 -25.86 5.01
C LYS A 11 -1.92 -24.54 4.28
N SER A 12 -3.16 -24.30 3.82
CA SER A 12 -3.54 -23.06 3.12
C SER A 12 -3.41 -21.81 4.02
N TRP A 13 -3.88 -21.91 5.28
CA TRP A 13 -3.73 -20.83 6.27
C TRP A 13 -2.26 -20.51 6.60
N THR A 14 -1.39 -21.52 6.59
CA THR A 14 0.04 -21.33 6.84
C THR A 14 0.72 -20.55 5.71
N ILE A 15 0.37 -20.86 4.45
CA ILE A 15 0.86 -20.15 3.25
C ILE A 15 0.46 -18.67 3.30
N PHE A 16 -0.81 -18.34 3.54
CA PHE A 16 -1.24 -16.94 3.57
C PHE A 16 -0.53 -16.12 4.65
N LYS A 17 -0.29 -16.72 5.82
CA LYS A 17 0.46 -16.06 6.88
C LYS A 17 1.94 -15.85 6.52
N GLU A 18 2.59 -16.86 5.93
CA GLU A 18 4.00 -16.80 5.52
C GLU A 18 4.23 -15.76 4.42
N TYR A 19 3.37 -15.76 3.40
CA TYR A 19 3.46 -14.85 2.25
C TYR A 19 2.77 -13.49 2.49
N HIS A 20 2.25 -13.24 3.69
CA HIS A 20 1.56 -12.01 4.07
C HIS A 20 0.39 -11.65 3.13
N ILE A 21 -0.41 -12.65 2.79
CA ILE A 21 -1.63 -12.52 1.99
C ILE A 21 -2.81 -12.50 2.94
N ASP A 22 -3.52 -11.39 3.00
CA ASP A 22 -4.75 -11.27 3.75
C ASP A 22 -5.92 -11.93 3.00
N GLU A 23 -6.86 -12.47 3.76
CA GLU A 23 -8.02 -13.09 3.14
C GLU A 23 -8.91 -12.04 2.44
N ASP A 24 -9.22 -10.94 3.07
CA ASP A 24 -10.21 -10.02 2.50
C ASP A 24 -9.58 -9.07 1.49
N VAL A 25 -8.31 -8.71 1.69
CA VAL A 25 -7.66 -7.66 0.90
C VAL A 25 -6.44 -8.13 0.10
N GLY A 26 -6.13 -9.43 0.11
CA GLY A 26 -5.05 -10.00 -0.69
C GLY A 26 -3.69 -9.45 -0.27
N PHE A 27 -2.95 -8.85 -1.20
CA PHE A 27 -1.64 -8.25 -0.91
C PHE A 27 -1.72 -6.88 -0.21
N ALA A 28 -2.90 -6.26 -0.13
CA ALA A 28 -3.04 -5.01 0.60
C ALA A 28 -2.81 -5.23 2.10
N LEU A 29 -2.24 -4.23 2.77
CA LEU A 29 -2.01 -4.30 4.20
C LEU A 29 -3.38 -4.22 4.91
N PRO A 30 -3.81 -5.25 5.67
CA PRO A 30 -5.12 -5.23 6.32
C PRO A 30 -5.11 -4.22 7.48
N LEU A 31 -6.09 -3.32 7.49
CA LEU A 31 -6.25 -2.27 8.50
C LEU A 31 -4.94 -1.50 8.75
N PRO A 32 -4.47 -0.70 7.78
CA PRO A 32 -3.28 0.14 7.94
C PRO A 32 -3.42 1.06 9.16
N LEU A 33 -2.30 1.38 9.80
CA LEU A 33 -2.28 2.41 10.83
C LEU A 33 -2.42 3.79 10.19
N GLU A 34 -3.07 4.72 10.89
CA GLU A 34 -3.23 6.11 10.43
C GLU A 34 -2.32 7.10 11.16
N GLU A 35 -1.83 6.71 12.34
CA GLU A 35 -1.05 7.55 13.25
C GLU A 35 0.24 6.83 13.67
N LEU A 36 1.28 7.61 13.91
CA LEU A 36 2.46 7.17 14.65
C LEU A 36 2.57 7.99 15.95
N PRO A 37 2.96 7.37 17.07
CA PRO A 37 3.11 8.08 18.32
C PRO A 37 4.32 9.02 18.28
N HIS A 38 4.36 9.99 19.21
CA HIS A 38 5.54 10.81 19.45
C HIS A 38 6.80 9.93 19.62
N PRO A 39 7.93 10.26 18.97
CA PRO A 39 8.22 11.51 18.25
C PRO A 39 7.90 11.52 16.73
N TYR A 40 7.29 10.46 16.20
CA TYR A 40 7.08 10.29 14.75
C TYR A 40 5.84 11.01 14.20
N ASP A 41 4.99 11.54 15.10
CA ASP A 41 3.84 12.38 14.78
C ASP A 41 4.22 13.62 13.95
N ALA A 42 5.44 14.14 14.13
CA ALA A 42 5.97 15.22 13.28
C ALA A 42 6.05 14.84 11.80
N TRP A 43 6.43 13.59 11.48
CA TRP A 43 6.45 13.10 10.09
C TRP A 43 5.03 12.98 9.54
N ILE A 44 4.10 12.44 10.34
CA ILE A 44 2.68 12.32 9.98
C ILE A 44 2.08 13.70 9.66
N SER A 45 2.37 14.70 10.50
CA SER A 45 1.88 16.08 10.32
C SER A 45 2.33 16.68 8.98
N ILE A 46 3.60 16.53 8.60
CA ILE A 46 4.09 17.00 7.29
C ILE A 46 3.41 16.23 6.16
N ALA A 47 3.34 14.90 6.24
CA ALA A 47 2.75 14.07 5.19
C ALA A 47 1.26 14.39 4.93
N ARG A 48 0.49 14.69 5.99
CA ARG A 48 -0.93 15.09 5.87
C ARG A 48 -1.11 16.46 5.23
N ASN A 49 -0.20 17.38 5.51
CA ASN A 49 -0.28 18.77 5.05
C ASN A 49 0.52 19.01 3.76
N LEU A 50 1.02 17.97 3.07
CA LEU A 50 1.81 18.13 1.84
C LEU A 50 1.16 19.04 0.80
N PRO A 51 -0.15 18.93 0.47
CA PRO A 51 -0.74 19.80 -0.52
C PRO A 51 -0.61 21.29 -0.17
N GLU A 52 -0.87 21.64 1.09
CA GLU A 52 -0.76 23.02 1.58
C GLU A 52 0.70 23.48 1.64
N LEU A 53 1.60 22.66 2.20
CA LEU A 53 3.02 22.97 2.33
C LEU A 53 3.72 23.17 0.98
N ILE A 54 3.33 22.41 -0.05
CA ILE A 54 3.85 22.58 -1.41
C ILE A 54 3.31 23.87 -2.03
N ASN A 55 2.00 24.12 -1.93
CA ASN A 55 1.36 25.30 -2.50
C ASN A 55 1.91 26.60 -1.89
N ASN A 56 2.21 26.60 -0.59
CA ASN A 56 2.75 27.74 0.14
C ASN A 56 4.29 27.83 0.06
N ASN A 57 4.96 26.92 -0.65
CA ASN A 57 6.42 26.84 -0.75
C ASN A 57 7.14 26.71 0.61
N GLN A 58 6.49 26.06 1.58
CA GLN A 58 6.99 25.86 2.94
C GLN A 58 7.55 24.45 3.18
N LEU A 59 7.21 23.48 2.33
CA LEU A 59 7.56 22.08 2.52
C LEU A 59 9.04 21.83 2.87
N ARG A 60 9.95 22.34 2.04
CA ARG A 60 11.39 22.05 2.20
C ARG A 60 11.93 22.61 3.51
N VAL A 61 11.48 23.81 3.88
CA VAL A 61 11.83 24.47 5.14
C VAL A 61 11.37 23.63 6.33
N GLU A 62 10.13 23.11 6.31
CA GLU A 62 9.62 22.28 7.39
C GLU A 62 10.32 20.92 7.48
N VAL A 63 10.66 20.31 6.34
CA VAL A 63 11.44 19.06 6.28
C VAL A 63 12.86 19.26 6.83
N GLU A 64 13.51 20.36 6.50
CA GLU A 64 14.87 20.66 6.96
C GLU A 64 14.93 20.96 8.47
N LYS A 65 13.84 21.45 9.07
CA LYS A 65 13.71 21.66 10.52
C LYS A 65 13.49 20.38 11.33
N LEU A 66 13.10 19.28 10.69
CA LEU A 66 12.83 18.03 11.40
C LEU A 66 14.07 17.55 12.17
N ALA A 67 13.84 17.07 13.39
CA ALA A 67 14.86 16.31 14.10
C ALA A 67 15.11 14.98 13.36
N LYS A 68 16.37 14.53 13.36
CA LYS A 68 16.70 13.16 12.93
C LYS A 68 16.22 12.19 14.00
N LEU A 69 15.26 11.33 13.67
CA LEU A 69 14.71 10.34 14.58
C LEU A 69 15.32 8.95 14.34
N SER A 70 15.52 8.16 15.40
CA SER A 70 15.84 6.73 15.26
C SER A 70 14.60 5.94 14.86
N ILE A 71 14.77 4.83 14.12
CA ILE A 71 13.68 3.91 13.75
C ILE A 71 13.38 2.85 14.82
N ASP A 72 14.15 2.80 15.91
CA ASP A 72 14.03 1.73 16.93
C ASP A 72 12.68 1.75 17.68
N GLY A 73 12.03 2.92 17.74
CA GLY A 73 10.69 3.08 18.31
C GLY A 73 9.56 2.57 17.41
N LEU A 74 9.82 2.28 16.13
CA LEU A 74 8.82 1.76 15.18
C LEU A 74 8.63 0.24 15.37
N ARG A 75 7.81 -0.10 16.36
CA ARG A 75 7.52 -1.49 16.73
C ARG A 75 6.40 -2.08 15.88
N GLY A 76 6.66 -3.23 15.28
CA GLY A 76 5.70 -3.99 14.48
C GLY A 76 5.62 -3.53 13.02
N HIS A 77 5.20 -4.46 12.15
CA HIS A 77 5.21 -4.27 10.71
C HIS A 77 4.33 -3.11 10.25
N LYS A 78 3.13 -2.93 10.84
CA LYS A 78 2.22 -1.84 10.44
C LYS A 78 2.79 -0.45 10.73
N ALA A 79 3.46 -0.26 11.88
CA ALA A 79 4.09 1.03 12.21
C ALA A 79 5.26 1.31 11.25
N GLN A 80 6.04 0.28 10.92
CA GLN A 80 7.14 0.38 9.96
C GLN A 80 6.64 0.70 8.55
N ARG A 81 5.56 0.06 8.09
CA ARG A 81 4.94 0.35 6.79
C ARG A 81 4.34 1.75 6.72
N LEU A 82 3.69 2.21 7.78
CA LEU A 82 3.19 3.60 7.85
C LEU A 82 4.34 4.60 7.82
N ALA A 83 5.42 4.37 8.58
CA ALA A 83 6.59 5.25 8.56
C ALA A 83 7.28 5.27 7.18
N HIS A 84 7.39 4.11 6.52
CA HIS A 84 7.95 4.01 5.17
C HIS A 84 7.10 4.78 4.15
N LEU A 85 5.77 4.62 4.21
CA LEU A 85 4.81 5.38 3.42
C LEU A 85 4.97 6.90 3.61
N VAL A 86 5.00 7.35 4.87
CA VAL A 86 5.13 8.77 5.23
C VAL A 86 6.45 9.35 4.72
N LEU A 87 7.57 8.68 4.97
CA LEU A 87 8.89 9.11 4.52
C LEU A 87 8.99 9.09 2.98
N GLY A 88 8.35 8.13 2.31
CA GLY A 88 8.24 8.09 0.86
C GLY A 88 7.49 9.29 0.28
N TYR A 89 6.34 9.66 0.89
CA TYR A 89 5.58 10.85 0.50
C TYR A 89 6.39 12.13 0.72
N ILE A 90 7.02 12.29 1.89
CA ILE A 90 7.89 13.44 2.17
C ILE A 90 9.05 13.51 1.18
N THR A 91 9.69 12.38 0.88
CA THR A 91 10.83 12.31 -0.06
C THR A 91 10.43 12.74 -1.46
N MET A 92 9.34 12.19 -1.99
CA MET A 92 8.82 12.57 -3.31
C MET A 92 8.48 14.06 -3.36
N ALA A 93 7.78 14.57 -2.35
CA ALA A 93 7.41 15.97 -2.27
C ALA A 93 8.65 16.89 -2.17
N TYR A 94 9.66 16.52 -1.38
CA TYR A 94 10.87 17.31 -1.18
C TYR A 94 11.68 17.44 -2.49
N VAL A 95 11.86 16.32 -3.19
CA VAL A 95 12.60 16.23 -4.45
C VAL A 95 11.90 17.01 -5.56
N TRP A 96 10.62 16.73 -5.79
CA TRP A 96 9.87 17.28 -6.93
C TRP A 96 9.22 18.64 -6.67
N GLY A 97 9.10 19.07 -5.41
CA GLY A 97 8.51 20.36 -5.06
C GLY A 97 7.11 20.53 -5.64
N ARG A 98 6.93 21.55 -6.49
CA ARG A 98 5.66 21.88 -7.17
C ARG A 98 5.46 21.11 -8.48
N GLY A 99 6.39 20.24 -8.87
CA GLY A 99 6.41 19.61 -10.19
C GLY A 99 6.95 20.53 -11.28
N ASP A 100 7.76 21.53 -10.90
CA ASP A 100 8.51 22.41 -11.81
C ASP A 100 9.99 21.97 -11.94
N GLU A 101 10.82 22.81 -12.55
CA GLU A 101 12.24 22.48 -12.81
C GLU A 101 13.14 22.59 -11.56
N ASP A 102 12.65 23.10 -10.43
CA ASP A 102 13.43 23.22 -9.19
C ASP A 102 13.49 21.86 -8.46
N ILE A 103 14.28 20.93 -8.99
CA ILE A 103 14.42 19.57 -8.47
C ILE A 103 15.57 19.51 -7.45
N ARG A 104 15.31 18.97 -6.24
CA ARG A 104 16.36 18.72 -5.24
C ARG A 104 17.04 17.38 -5.49
N LYS A 105 18.36 17.44 -5.70
CA LYS A 105 19.21 16.27 -5.96
C LYS A 105 19.77 15.61 -4.68
N VAL A 106 19.59 16.25 -3.52
CA VAL A 106 20.09 15.79 -2.24
C VAL A 106 18.97 15.83 -1.22
N LEU A 107 18.72 14.70 -0.57
CA LEU A 107 17.76 14.59 0.51
C LEU A 107 18.45 14.91 1.86
N PRO A 108 17.88 15.78 2.71
CA PRO A 108 18.42 16.08 4.03
C PRO A 108 18.62 14.82 4.89
N SER A 109 19.75 14.76 5.60
CA SER A 109 20.15 13.56 6.35
C SER A 109 19.21 13.19 7.50
N ASN A 110 18.44 14.16 8.02
CA ASN A 110 17.44 13.97 9.08
C ASN A 110 16.28 13.07 8.64
N ILE A 111 15.94 13.05 7.34
CA ILE A 111 14.94 12.13 6.76
C ILE A 111 15.58 11.01 5.94
N ALA A 112 16.69 11.27 5.24
CA ALA A 112 17.31 10.28 4.37
C ALA A 112 17.84 9.06 5.14
N VAL A 113 18.49 9.29 6.28
CA VAL A 113 19.06 8.20 7.10
C VAL A 113 17.98 7.28 7.66
N PRO A 114 16.96 7.76 8.40
CA PRO A 114 15.93 6.85 8.91
C PRO A 114 15.14 6.18 7.78
N TYR A 115 14.95 6.86 6.64
CA TYR A 115 14.27 6.25 5.51
C TYR A 115 15.08 5.08 4.94
N CYS A 116 16.36 5.26 4.63
CA CYS A 116 17.22 4.18 4.15
C CYS A 116 17.31 3.01 5.13
N GLN A 117 17.46 3.29 6.44
CA GLN A 117 17.52 2.23 7.47
C GLN A 117 16.21 1.44 7.55
N LEU A 118 15.06 2.12 7.46
CA LEU A 118 13.75 1.48 7.50
C LEU A 118 13.49 0.67 6.22
N SER A 119 13.86 1.21 5.07
CA SER A 119 13.79 0.54 3.77
C SER A 119 14.62 -0.75 3.77
N GLU A 120 15.88 -0.69 4.24
CA GLU A 120 16.73 -1.88 4.41
C GLU A 120 16.08 -2.92 5.34
N LYS A 121 15.56 -2.48 6.49
CA LYS A 121 14.89 -3.37 7.45
C LYS A 121 13.64 -4.05 6.88
N LEU A 122 12.93 -3.39 5.98
CA LEU A 122 11.75 -3.91 5.29
C LEU A 122 12.08 -4.70 4.02
N GLY A 123 13.35 -4.71 3.57
CA GLY A 123 13.74 -5.29 2.29
C GLY A 123 13.20 -4.51 1.08
N LEU A 124 12.97 -3.20 1.23
CA LEU A 124 12.47 -2.30 0.19
C LEU A 124 13.53 -1.26 -0.18
N PRO A 125 13.50 -0.70 -1.40
CA PRO A 125 14.30 0.49 -1.73
C PRO A 125 13.74 1.77 -1.08
N PRO A 126 14.58 2.79 -0.80
CA PRO A 126 14.18 4.07 -0.22
C PRO A 126 13.57 5.01 -1.27
N ILE A 127 12.45 4.59 -1.85
CA ILE A 127 11.63 5.36 -2.79
C ILE A 127 10.16 4.94 -2.60
N LEU A 128 9.20 5.84 -2.82
CA LEU A 128 7.79 5.52 -2.65
C LEU A 128 7.36 4.44 -3.65
N LEU A 129 6.88 3.30 -3.15
CA LEU A 129 6.48 2.15 -3.97
C LEU A 129 4.96 1.99 -4.03
N TYR A 130 4.50 1.14 -4.95
CA TYR A 130 3.10 0.70 -5.00
C TYR A 130 2.64 0.07 -3.68
N ALA A 131 3.52 -0.72 -3.04
CA ALA A 131 3.25 -1.29 -1.73
C ALA A 131 3.02 -0.22 -0.65
N ASP A 132 3.55 0.99 -0.81
CA ASP A 132 3.29 2.10 0.07
C ASP A 132 2.01 2.82 -0.36
N CYS A 133 2.03 3.46 -1.52
CA CYS A 133 1.03 4.44 -1.95
C CYS A 133 -0.31 3.85 -2.37
N VAL A 134 -0.41 2.53 -2.53
CA VAL A 134 -1.66 1.80 -2.76
C VAL A 134 -1.95 0.84 -1.62
N LEU A 135 -1.07 -0.15 -1.39
CA LEU A 135 -1.37 -1.27 -0.51
C LEU A 135 -1.42 -0.88 0.98
N ALA A 136 -0.75 0.21 1.39
CA ALA A 136 -0.74 0.70 2.77
C ALA A 136 -1.39 2.09 2.95
N ASN A 137 -1.75 2.78 1.87
CA ASN A 137 -2.26 4.16 1.89
C ASN A 137 -3.79 4.21 1.83
N TRP A 138 -4.48 3.51 2.73
CA TRP A 138 -5.94 3.49 2.73
C TRP A 138 -6.55 3.35 4.11
N LYS A 139 -7.80 3.77 4.23
CA LYS A 139 -8.64 3.59 5.41
C LYS A 139 -10.11 3.43 5.04
N LYS A 140 -10.88 2.83 5.95
CA LYS A 140 -12.34 2.80 5.86
C LYS A 140 -12.88 4.14 6.33
N LYS A 141 -13.69 4.78 5.50
CA LYS A 141 -14.40 6.02 5.81
C LYS A 141 -15.66 5.76 6.62
N ASP A 142 -16.36 4.67 6.33
CA ASP A 142 -17.57 4.25 7.04
C ASP A 142 -17.74 2.72 7.08
N PRO A 143 -18.63 2.20 7.94
CA PRO A 143 -18.95 0.77 7.99
C PRO A 143 -19.59 0.22 6.69
N ASN A 144 -20.09 1.11 5.81
CA ASN A 144 -20.73 0.73 4.56
C ASN A 144 -19.71 0.42 3.44
N GLY A 145 -18.40 0.52 3.73
CA GLY A 145 -17.33 0.11 2.83
C GLY A 145 -16.78 1.23 1.97
N ASN A 146 -17.14 2.50 2.22
CA ASN A 146 -16.44 3.60 1.56
C ASN A 146 -15.00 3.67 2.06
N MET A 147 -14.06 3.87 1.13
CA MET A 147 -12.62 3.98 1.43
C MET A 147 -12.09 5.37 1.08
N ASP A 148 -11.04 5.77 1.78
CA ASP A 148 -10.27 6.99 1.51
C ASP A 148 -8.77 6.70 1.65
N ILE A 149 -7.91 7.59 1.16
CA ILE A 149 -6.46 7.47 1.30
C ILE A 149 -5.95 8.25 2.53
N LEU A 150 -4.77 7.88 3.02
CA LEU A 150 -4.16 8.54 4.18
C LEU A 150 -3.41 9.81 3.78
N PHE A 151 -2.66 9.76 2.66
CA PHE A 151 -1.81 10.85 2.19
C PHE A 151 -1.97 11.09 0.69
N SER A 152 -1.96 12.36 0.29
CA SER A 152 -2.07 12.81 -1.10
C SER A 152 -1.04 13.88 -1.43
N PHE A 153 -0.57 13.90 -2.68
CA PHE A 153 0.07 15.07 -3.26
C PHE A 153 -0.98 16.09 -3.74
N PRO A 154 -0.58 17.33 -4.11
CA PRO A 154 -1.45 18.24 -4.86
C PRO A 154 -2.08 17.56 -6.09
N GLY A 155 -3.26 18.03 -6.50
CA GLY A 155 -4.01 17.46 -7.62
C GLY A 155 -5.47 17.10 -7.31
N GLY A 156 -5.94 17.39 -6.10
CA GLY A 156 -7.34 17.21 -5.70
C GLY A 156 -7.78 15.75 -5.74
N ASP A 157 -9.08 15.53 -6.01
CA ASP A 157 -9.69 14.21 -5.92
C ASP A 157 -9.20 13.22 -6.99
N CYS A 158 -8.66 13.70 -8.12
CA CYS A 158 -8.15 12.85 -9.19
C CYS A 158 -6.96 12.00 -8.73
N GLY A 159 -6.05 12.58 -7.93
CA GLY A 159 -4.91 11.84 -7.37
C GLY A 159 -5.36 10.76 -6.37
N LYS A 160 -6.46 11.00 -5.65
CA LYS A 160 -7.03 10.02 -4.71
C LYS A 160 -7.66 8.84 -5.42
N GLY A 161 -8.41 9.09 -6.50
CA GLY A 161 -9.05 8.04 -7.24
C GLY A 161 -8.07 7.03 -7.84
N PHE A 162 -6.89 7.48 -8.27
CA PHE A 162 -5.89 6.60 -8.88
C PHE A 162 -5.49 5.48 -7.92
N PHE A 163 -5.08 5.85 -6.70
CA PHE A 163 -4.68 4.88 -5.68
C PHE A 163 -5.86 4.02 -5.18
N LEU A 164 -7.05 4.61 -4.99
CA LEU A 164 -8.22 3.86 -4.54
C LEU A 164 -8.71 2.85 -5.57
N VAL A 165 -8.74 3.20 -6.86
CA VAL A 165 -9.15 2.26 -7.91
C VAL A 165 -8.12 1.14 -8.05
N SER A 166 -6.82 1.44 -7.96
CA SER A 166 -5.77 0.40 -7.90
C SER A 166 -6.01 -0.56 -6.73
N LEU A 167 -6.27 -0.04 -5.52
CA LEU A 167 -6.58 -0.86 -4.36
C LEU A 167 -7.84 -1.72 -4.55
N LEU A 168 -8.91 -1.16 -5.14
CA LEU A 168 -10.14 -1.89 -5.42
C LEU A 168 -9.91 -3.07 -6.38
N VAL A 169 -9.00 -2.92 -7.34
CA VAL A 169 -8.60 -3.99 -8.26
C VAL A 169 -7.84 -5.08 -7.50
N GLU A 170 -6.91 -4.73 -6.61
CA GLU A 170 -6.19 -5.68 -5.75
C GLU A 170 -7.16 -6.50 -4.89
N ILE A 171 -8.09 -5.83 -4.21
CA ILE A 171 -9.10 -6.47 -3.36
C ILE A 171 -10.00 -7.38 -4.20
N ALA A 172 -10.44 -6.94 -5.39
CA ALA A 172 -11.26 -7.77 -6.27
C ALA A 172 -10.50 -9.01 -6.79
N ALA A 173 -9.17 -8.94 -6.92
CA ALA A 173 -8.31 -10.04 -7.30
C ALA A 173 -7.95 -10.98 -6.13
N ALA A 174 -8.10 -10.54 -4.87
CA ALA A 174 -7.76 -11.32 -3.67
C ALA A 174 -8.39 -12.72 -3.67
N SER A 175 -9.67 -12.82 -4.09
CA SER A 175 -10.37 -14.11 -4.18
C SER A 175 -9.73 -15.10 -5.17
N ALA A 176 -9.09 -14.62 -6.24
CA ALA A 176 -8.37 -15.48 -7.18
C ALA A 176 -7.11 -16.07 -6.54
N ILE A 177 -6.37 -15.24 -5.79
CA ILE A 177 -5.11 -15.63 -5.14
C ILE A 177 -5.37 -16.75 -4.13
N LYS A 178 -6.48 -16.68 -3.39
CA LYS A 178 -6.86 -17.70 -2.41
C LYS A 178 -7.04 -19.10 -2.99
N VAL A 179 -7.42 -19.17 -4.26
CA VAL A 179 -7.78 -20.43 -4.91
C VAL A 179 -6.53 -21.15 -5.46
N ILE A 180 -5.40 -20.46 -5.55
CA ILE A 180 -4.15 -21.01 -6.10
C ILE A 180 -3.70 -22.30 -5.39
N PRO A 181 -3.67 -22.40 -4.05
CA PRO A 181 -3.29 -23.66 -3.38
C PRO A 181 -4.21 -24.82 -3.76
N ASN A 182 -5.52 -24.59 -3.89
CA ASN A 182 -6.49 -25.61 -4.26
C ASN A 182 -6.24 -26.15 -5.68
N ILE A 183 -5.72 -25.32 -6.59
CA ILE A 183 -5.35 -25.75 -7.94
C ILE A 183 -4.19 -26.74 -7.89
N PHE A 184 -3.14 -26.43 -7.14
CA PHE A 184 -1.99 -27.33 -7.00
C PHE A 184 -2.39 -28.65 -6.35
N ASP A 185 -3.20 -28.60 -5.30
CA ASP A 185 -3.73 -29.80 -4.64
C ASP A 185 -4.60 -30.65 -5.58
N ALA A 186 -5.47 -30.01 -6.37
CA ALA A 186 -6.33 -30.71 -7.33
C ALA A 186 -5.52 -31.38 -8.45
N VAL A 187 -4.49 -30.69 -8.96
CA VAL A 187 -3.57 -31.27 -9.97
C VAL A 187 -2.83 -32.48 -9.39
N GLN A 188 -2.32 -32.38 -8.16
CA GLN A 188 -1.60 -33.49 -7.53
C GLN A 188 -2.49 -34.72 -7.31
N ARG A 189 -3.78 -34.52 -7.08
CA ARG A 189 -4.76 -35.59 -6.82
C ARG A 189 -5.50 -36.05 -8.07
N GLU A 190 -5.20 -35.47 -9.23
CA GLU A 190 -5.93 -35.70 -10.49
C GLU A 190 -7.45 -35.42 -10.35
N ASP A 191 -7.82 -34.47 -9.49
CA ASP A 191 -9.22 -34.06 -9.25
C ASP A 191 -9.65 -32.99 -10.27
N THR A 192 -10.23 -33.45 -11.37
CA THR A 192 -10.66 -32.59 -12.48
C THR A 192 -11.79 -31.65 -12.11
N ASP A 193 -12.70 -32.06 -11.22
CA ASP A 193 -13.88 -31.27 -10.85
C ASP A 193 -13.49 -30.07 -9.99
N THR A 194 -12.64 -30.31 -8.97
CA THR A 194 -12.09 -29.24 -8.14
C THR A 194 -11.22 -28.28 -8.96
N LEU A 195 -10.40 -28.82 -9.87
CA LEU A 195 -9.58 -28.00 -10.76
C LEU A 195 -10.43 -27.10 -11.65
N GLN A 196 -11.45 -27.65 -12.31
CA GLN A 196 -12.36 -26.87 -13.16
C GLN A 196 -13.06 -25.76 -12.37
N LYS A 197 -13.58 -26.07 -11.18
CA LYS A 197 -14.23 -25.09 -10.31
C LYS A 197 -13.27 -23.97 -9.91
N ALA A 198 -12.06 -24.32 -9.48
CA ALA A 198 -11.03 -23.36 -9.08
C ALA A 198 -10.65 -22.39 -10.22
N LEU A 199 -10.51 -22.90 -11.45
CA LEU A 199 -10.22 -22.07 -12.63
C LEU A 199 -11.39 -21.14 -12.98
N LEU A 200 -12.64 -21.59 -12.84
CA LEU A 200 -13.83 -20.75 -13.00
C LEU A 200 -13.90 -19.64 -11.95
N ASP A 201 -13.53 -19.93 -10.70
CA ASP A 201 -13.46 -18.95 -9.62
C ASP A 201 -12.39 -17.87 -9.87
N ILE A 202 -11.22 -18.25 -10.39
CA ILE A 202 -10.20 -17.30 -10.85
C ILE A 202 -10.76 -16.42 -11.97
N SER A 203 -11.36 -17.02 -13.00
CA SER A 203 -11.93 -16.27 -14.13
C SER A 203 -13.01 -15.28 -13.68
N SER A 204 -13.88 -15.69 -12.75
CA SER A 204 -14.89 -14.82 -12.14
C SER A 204 -14.26 -13.64 -11.40
N SER A 205 -13.23 -13.89 -10.60
CA SER A 205 -12.49 -12.86 -9.85
C SER A 205 -11.79 -11.86 -10.77
N LEU A 206 -11.15 -12.33 -11.86
CA LEU A 206 -10.53 -11.45 -12.85
C LEU A 206 -11.56 -10.58 -13.60
N ARG A 207 -12.76 -11.09 -13.86
CA ARG A 207 -13.87 -10.27 -14.41
C ARG A 207 -14.32 -9.19 -13.42
N LYS A 208 -14.38 -9.50 -12.11
CA LYS A 208 -14.67 -8.50 -11.06
C LYS A 208 -13.57 -7.44 -11.00
N ALA A 209 -12.30 -7.83 -11.04
CA ALA A 209 -11.17 -6.91 -11.09
C ALA A 209 -11.23 -5.98 -12.31
N LYS A 210 -11.57 -6.51 -13.50
CA LYS A 210 -11.81 -5.69 -14.71
C LYS A 210 -12.95 -4.68 -14.50
N LYS A 211 -14.04 -5.09 -13.85
CA LYS A 211 -15.15 -4.19 -13.51
C LYS A 211 -14.70 -3.12 -12.51
N ALA A 212 -13.91 -3.47 -11.50
CA ALA A 212 -13.33 -2.50 -10.57
C ALA A 212 -12.45 -1.48 -11.31
N PHE A 213 -11.61 -1.94 -12.25
CA PHE A 213 -10.74 -1.08 -13.05
C PHE A 213 -11.53 -0.05 -13.89
N SER A 214 -12.72 -0.40 -14.39
CA SER A 214 -13.55 0.56 -15.13
C SER A 214 -13.97 1.80 -14.33
N GLN A 215 -13.88 1.77 -12.99
CA GLN A 215 -14.12 2.93 -12.14
C GLN A 215 -13.06 4.02 -12.31
N ILE A 216 -11.93 3.72 -12.95
CA ILE A 216 -10.88 4.70 -13.28
C ILE A 216 -11.36 5.77 -14.25
N HIS A 217 -12.46 5.56 -14.98
CA HIS A 217 -13.06 6.60 -15.84
C HIS A 217 -14.26 7.29 -15.17
N GLY A 218 -14.62 6.87 -13.96
CA GLY A 218 -15.79 7.36 -13.24
C GLY A 218 -15.48 8.54 -12.32
N LYS A 219 -16.28 8.67 -11.25
CA LYS A 219 -16.25 9.77 -10.28
C LYS A 219 -14.88 10.04 -9.65
N TYR A 220 -13.98 9.06 -9.65
CA TYR A 220 -12.75 9.07 -8.86
C TYR A 220 -11.53 9.61 -9.62
N CYS A 221 -11.42 9.40 -10.94
CA CYS A 221 -10.34 9.96 -11.75
C CYS A 221 -10.93 10.67 -12.96
N VAL A 222 -11.25 11.96 -12.79
CA VAL A 222 -11.59 12.80 -13.94
C VAL A 222 -10.27 13.18 -14.61
N PRO A 223 -10.07 12.92 -15.92
CA PRO A 223 -8.91 13.43 -16.63
C PRO A 223 -8.84 14.94 -16.39
N CYS A 224 -7.69 15.45 -15.94
CA CYS A 224 -7.46 16.89 -15.94
C CYS A 224 -7.75 17.38 -17.37
N LYS A 225 -8.72 18.27 -17.53
CA LYS A 225 -8.82 19.05 -18.76
C LYS A 225 -7.57 19.92 -18.79
N CYS A 226 -6.56 19.50 -19.54
CA CYS A 226 -5.43 20.33 -19.90
C CYS A 226 -5.93 21.58 -20.63
#